data_AF-A0A3A8UAZ5-F1
#
_entry.id   AF-A0A3A8UAZ5-F1
#
_cell.length_a   1.000
_cell.length_b   1.000
_cell.length_c   1.000
_cell.angle_alpha   90.00
_cell.angle_beta   90.00
_cell.angle_gamma   90.00
#
_symmetry.space_group_name_H-M   'P 1'
#
loop_
_entity.id
_entity.type
_entity.pdbx_description
1 polymer ?
#
loop_
_entity_poly.entity_id
_entity_poly.type
_entity_poly.pdbx_seq_one_letter_code
_entity_poly.pdbx_strand_id
1 'polypeptide(L)'
;MRKPTNRTSYAEVTALYKEYGRTDYQLQTVQDILNIHGYDITETTGYQDLTEENKRIFEAYVIQHLNNVGMNTRLTMWPKSVHYVRELTYAGPEEWDPEEQRNFRWEIGKEFIILKANGKTKKFRKYMDDGKTEADIDKTTEKEFLRVDWKMHGRITWFHVSKELEYY
;
A
#
# COMPACT_ATOMS: atom_id res chain seq x y z
N MET A 1 16.49 -14.01 -2.89
CA MET A 1 16.01 -12.69 -3.37
C MET A 1 15.25 -12.95 -4.68
N ARG A 2 13.91 -13.07 -4.66
CA ARG A 2 13.12 -13.27 -5.89
C ARG A 2 13.22 -12.02 -6.75
N LYS A 3 13.60 -12.20 -8.01
CA LYS A 3 13.84 -11.12 -8.97
C LYS A 3 12.53 -10.33 -9.21
N PRO A 4 12.62 -9.03 -9.55
CA PRO A 4 11.51 -8.33 -10.21
C PRO A 4 11.09 -9.20 -11.37
N THR A 5 9.78 -9.33 -11.63
CA THR A 5 9.23 -9.75 -12.93
C THR A 5 10.31 -10.20 -13.91
N ASN A 6 10.47 -11.52 -14.15
CA ASN A 6 11.57 -12.01 -15.02
C ASN A 6 11.47 -11.47 -16.48
N ARG A 7 10.49 -10.61 -16.75
CA ARG A 7 10.05 -10.06 -18.02
C ARG A 7 10.18 -8.55 -17.97
N THR A 8 11.31 -8.04 -18.45
CA THR A 8 11.59 -6.60 -18.56
C THR A 8 11.40 -6.08 -19.98
N SER A 9 11.12 -6.96 -20.96
CA SER A 9 10.92 -6.60 -22.35
C SER A 9 9.47 -6.21 -22.61
N TYR A 10 9.27 -4.98 -23.07
CA TYR A 10 7.97 -4.47 -23.51
C TYR A 10 7.36 -5.35 -24.61
N ALA A 11 8.15 -5.79 -25.58
CA ALA A 11 7.70 -6.63 -26.68
C ALA A 11 7.21 -8.00 -26.20
N GLU A 12 7.93 -8.62 -25.27
CA GLU A 12 7.54 -9.93 -24.70
C GLU A 12 6.24 -9.82 -23.91
N VAL A 13 6.12 -8.83 -23.03
CA VAL A 13 4.92 -8.68 -22.19
C VAL A 13 3.71 -8.31 -23.02
N THR A 14 3.84 -7.43 -24.01
CA THR A 14 2.73 -7.12 -24.92
C THR A 14 2.28 -8.33 -25.75
N ALA A 15 3.20 -9.23 -26.12
CA ALA A 15 2.84 -10.49 -26.76
C ALA A 15 2.06 -11.40 -25.81
N LEU A 16 2.47 -11.50 -24.54
CA LEU A 16 1.77 -12.29 -23.52
C LEU A 16 0.34 -11.77 -23.25
N TYR A 17 0.15 -10.44 -23.19
CA TYR A 17 -1.20 -9.87 -23.11
C TYR A 17 -2.09 -10.38 -24.25
N LYS A 18 -1.60 -10.44 -25.48
CA LYS A 18 -2.34 -10.97 -26.63
C LYS A 18 -2.58 -12.47 -26.54
N GLU A 19 -1.56 -13.23 -26.12
CA GLU A 19 -1.63 -14.69 -25.94
C GLU A 19 -2.72 -15.08 -24.93
N TYR A 20 -2.84 -14.34 -23.83
CA TYR A 20 -3.86 -14.56 -22.81
C TYR A 20 -5.19 -13.82 -23.09
N GLY A 21 -5.39 -13.31 -24.32
CA GLY A 21 -6.67 -12.71 -24.75
C GLY A 21 -6.97 -11.34 -24.13
N ARG A 22 -5.97 -10.62 -23.64
CA ARG A 22 -6.04 -9.25 -23.10
C ARG A 22 -5.57 -8.24 -24.14
N THR A 23 -6.28 -8.14 -25.25
CA THR A 23 -5.92 -7.28 -26.40
C THR A 23 -6.03 -5.79 -26.10
N ASP A 24 -6.78 -5.41 -25.06
CA ASP A 24 -6.91 -4.06 -24.50
C ASP A 24 -5.79 -3.70 -23.50
N TYR A 25 -4.86 -4.64 -23.26
CA TYR A 25 -3.81 -4.54 -22.26
C TYR A 25 -4.30 -4.30 -20.83
N GLN A 26 -5.52 -4.75 -20.51
CA GLN A 26 -6.09 -4.68 -19.16
C GLN A 26 -5.97 -6.05 -18.46
N LEU A 27 -5.47 -6.04 -17.23
CA LEU A 27 -5.52 -7.20 -16.34
C LEU A 27 -6.95 -7.32 -15.78
N GLN A 28 -7.49 -8.53 -15.71
CA GLN A 28 -8.82 -8.79 -15.17
C GLN A 28 -8.79 -9.69 -13.94
N THR A 29 -7.76 -10.54 -13.84
CA THR A 29 -7.64 -11.52 -12.75
C THR A 29 -6.24 -11.52 -12.16
N VAL A 30 -6.12 -12.05 -10.94
CA VAL A 30 -4.82 -12.32 -10.31
C VAL A 30 -3.97 -13.28 -11.16
N GLN A 31 -4.62 -14.24 -11.81
CA GLN A 31 -3.94 -15.18 -12.69
C GLN A 31 -3.31 -14.49 -13.91
N ASP A 32 -3.91 -13.40 -14.40
CA ASP A 32 -3.31 -12.61 -15.49
C ASP A 32 -1.97 -12.01 -15.04
N ILE A 33 -1.87 -11.54 -13.80
CA ILE A 33 -0.62 -10.99 -13.25
C ILE A 33 0.47 -12.06 -13.22
N LEU A 34 0.14 -13.25 -12.72
CA LEU A 34 1.07 -14.38 -12.70
C LEU A 34 1.48 -14.78 -14.12
N ASN A 35 0.51 -14.95 -15.01
CA ASN A 35 0.72 -15.42 -16.38
C ASN A 35 1.47 -14.44 -17.26
N ILE A 36 1.27 -13.13 -17.08
CA ILE A 36 1.81 -12.07 -17.93
C ILE A 36 3.05 -11.42 -17.33
N HIS A 37 3.02 -11.12 -16.03
CA HIS A 37 4.13 -10.43 -15.34
C HIS A 37 5.03 -11.37 -14.53
N GLY A 38 4.63 -12.63 -14.35
CA GLY A 38 5.51 -13.68 -13.84
C GLY A 38 5.68 -13.70 -12.32
N TYR A 39 4.75 -13.13 -11.56
CA TYR A 39 4.75 -13.19 -10.10
C TYR A 39 3.36 -13.40 -9.53
N ASP A 40 3.30 -14.11 -8.41
CA ASP A 40 2.07 -14.36 -7.67
C ASP A 40 1.92 -13.35 -6.53
N ILE A 41 0.82 -12.60 -6.54
CA ILE A 41 0.56 -11.56 -5.53
C ILE A 41 0.08 -12.16 -4.21
N THR A 42 -0.39 -13.40 -4.19
CA THR A 42 -0.78 -14.11 -2.96
C THR A 42 0.44 -14.51 -2.12
N GLU A 43 1.62 -14.50 -2.73
CA GLU A 43 2.92 -14.68 -2.06
C GLU A 43 3.48 -13.35 -1.52
N THR A 44 2.75 -12.23 -1.67
CA THR A 44 3.16 -10.93 -1.13
C THR A 44 3.32 -11.01 0.39
N THR A 45 4.40 -10.43 0.91
CA THR A 45 4.67 -10.44 2.36
C THR A 45 3.49 -9.82 3.12
N GLY A 46 2.91 -10.58 4.06
CA GLY A 46 1.76 -10.15 4.87
C GLY A 46 0.39 -10.49 4.30
N TYR A 47 0.28 -10.97 3.05
CA TYR A 47 -1.00 -11.39 2.45
C TYR A 47 -1.72 -12.48 3.28
N GLN A 48 -0.96 -13.46 3.78
CA GLN A 48 -1.52 -14.55 4.61
C GLN A 48 -2.00 -14.10 5.99
N ASP A 49 -1.58 -12.92 6.44
CA ASP A 49 -2.05 -12.32 7.70
C ASP A 49 -3.37 -11.55 7.53
N LEU A 50 -3.88 -11.39 6.29
CA LEU A 50 -5.12 -10.66 6.00
C LEU A 50 -6.38 -11.53 6.19
N THR A 51 -7.50 -10.89 6.51
CA THR A 51 -8.83 -11.51 6.43
C THR A 51 -9.20 -11.77 4.97
N GLU A 52 -10.16 -12.68 4.71
CA GLU A 52 -10.63 -12.95 3.35
C GLU A 52 -11.21 -11.72 2.65
N GLU A 53 -11.87 -10.82 3.39
CA GLU A 53 -12.33 -9.53 2.85
C GLU A 53 -11.14 -8.65 2.42
N ASN A 54 -10.12 -8.50 3.27
CA ASN A 54 -8.94 -7.69 2.97
C ASN A 54 -8.10 -8.28 1.83
N LYS A 55 -8.06 -9.62 1.66
CA LYS A 55 -7.44 -10.27 0.49
C LYS A 55 -8.14 -9.87 -0.80
N ARG A 56 -9.48 -9.90 -0.84
CA ARG A 56 -10.25 -9.48 -2.02
C ARG A 56 -10.03 -8.01 -2.36
N ILE A 57 -10.00 -7.14 -1.36
CA ILE A 57 -9.71 -5.70 -1.55
C ILE A 57 -8.30 -5.52 -2.11
N PHE A 58 -7.30 -6.23 -1.55
CA PHE A 58 -5.93 -6.20 -2.05
C PHE A 58 -5.82 -6.63 -3.51
N GLU A 59 -6.43 -7.74 -3.88
CA GLU A 59 -6.38 -8.28 -5.24
C GLU A 59 -7.01 -7.33 -6.25
N ALA A 60 -8.20 -6.81 -5.94
CA ALA A 60 -8.89 -5.83 -6.78
C ALA A 60 -8.05 -4.54 -6.94
N TYR A 61 -7.49 -4.05 -5.84
CA TYR A 61 -6.61 -2.88 -5.84
C TYR A 61 -5.37 -3.09 -6.71
N VAL A 62 -4.68 -4.23 -6.58
CA VAL A 62 -3.45 -4.50 -7.35
C VAL A 62 -3.74 -4.53 -8.85
N ILE A 63 -4.83 -5.18 -9.26
CA ILE A 63 -5.26 -5.21 -10.67
C ILE A 63 -5.53 -3.79 -11.17
N GLN A 64 -6.33 -3.01 -10.43
CA GLN A 64 -6.67 -1.64 -10.81
C GLN A 64 -5.43 -0.74 -10.86
N HIS A 65 -4.55 -0.83 -9.86
CA HIS A 65 -3.35 0.00 -9.77
C HIS A 65 -2.37 -0.30 -10.91
N LEU A 66 -2.15 -1.57 -11.23
CA LEU A 66 -1.37 -1.96 -12.40
C LEU A 66 -2.01 -1.43 -13.69
N ASN A 67 -3.33 -1.56 -13.84
CA ASN A 67 -4.05 -1.05 -15.02
C ASN A 67 -3.97 0.47 -15.19
N ASN A 68 -3.85 1.23 -14.10
CA ASN A 68 -3.78 2.69 -14.12
C ASN A 68 -2.37 3.25 -14.42
N VAL A 69 -1.33 2.42 -14.44
CA VAL A 69 0.02 2.86 -14.80
C VAL A 69 0.42 2.40 -16.21
N GLY A 70 1.39 3.09 -16.81
CA GLY A 70 1.94 2.72 -18.11
C GLY A 70 2.70 1.39 -18.06
N MET A 71 2.77 0.69 -19.20
CA MET A 71 3.38 -0.65 -19.31
C MET A 71 4.81 -0.68 -18.76
N ASN A 72 5.66 0.30 -19.09
CA ASN A 72 7.04 0.37 -18.59
C ASN A 72 7.12 0.39 -17.05
N THR A 73 6.16 1.04 -16.39
CA THR A 73 6.05 1.05 -14.93
C THR A 73 5.58 -0.31 -14.43
N ARG A 74 4.54 -0.92 -15.04
CA ARG A 74 4.05 -2.27 -14.70
C ARG A 74 5.18 -3.30 -14.71
N LEU A 75 6.04 -3.26 -15.72
CA LEU A 75 7.19 -4.16 -15.88
C LEU A 75 8.20 -4.08 -14.74
N THR A 76 8.26 -2.95 -14.03
CA THR A 76 9.29 -2.69 -13.01
C THR A 76 8.73 -2.56 -11.60
N MET A 77 7.42 -2.77 -11.44
CA MET A 77 6.73 -2.61 -10.17
C MET A 77 6.08 -3.91 -9.68
N TRP A 78 6.03 -4.08 -8.37
CA TRP A 78 5.31 -5.19 -7.74
C TRP A 78 4.96 -4.84 -6.29
N PRO A 79 3.88 -5.44 -5.74
CA PRO A 79 3.58 -5.30 -4.32
C PRO A 79 4.66 -6.01 -3.51
N LYS A 80 5.38 -5.27 -2.68
CA LYS A 80 6.45 -5.80 -1.81
C LYS A 80 5.87 -6.38 -0.52
N SER A 81 4.95 -5.65 0.11
CA SER A 81 4.26 -6.05 1.32
C SER A 81 2.85 -5.49 1.36
N VAL A 82 1.95 -6.21 2.02
CA VAL A 82 0.60 -5.77 2.32
C VAL A 82 0.27 -6.08 3.77
N HIS A 83 -0.27 -5.09 4.48
CA HIS A 83 -0.67 -5.24 5.87
C HIS A 83 -1.96 -4.46 6.12
N TYR A 84 -2.92 -5.08 6.80
CA TYR A 84 -3.99 -4.30 7.45
C TYR A 84 -3.39 -3.66 8.69
N VAL A 85 -3.45 -2.33 8.77
CA VAL A 85 -2.76 -1.55 9.80
C VAL A 85 -3.73 -0.61 10.51
N ARG A 86 -3.46 -0.39 11.79
CA ARG A 86 -3.93 0.78 12.53
C ARG A 86 -2.82 1.83 12.51
N GLU A 87 -3.11 2.97 11.88
CA GLU A 87 -2.32 4.19 12.01
C GLU A 87 -2.80 4.93 13.25
N LEU A 88 -1.86 5.25 14.14
CA LEU A 88 -2.02 6.20 15.22
C LEU A 88 -1.32 7.48 14.79
N THR A 89 -2.06 8.59 14.73
CA THR A 89 -1.50 9.91 14.46
C THR A 89 -1.44 10.67 15.77
N TYR A 90 -0.24 11.12 16.12
CA TYR A 90 0.02 11.87 17.33
C TYR A 90 0.04 13.35 17.02
N ALA A 91 -0.72 14.11 17.79
CA ALA A 91 -0.79 15.56 17.67
C ALA A 91 -0.33 16.22 18.97
N GLY A 92 0.39 17.32 18.81
CA GLY A 92 0.81 18.18 19.90
C GLY A 92 -0.38 18.94 20.53
N PRO A 93 -0.08 19.82 21.51
CA PRO A 93 -1.08 20.67 22.14
C PRO A 93 -1.76 21.59 21.12
N GLU A 94 -2.94 22.09 21.48
CA GLU A 94 -3.63 23.10 20.69
C GLU A 94 -2.88 24.44 20.69
N GLU A 95 -2.76 25.00 19.49
CA GLU A 95 -2.23 26.34 19.26
C GLU A 95 -3.31 27.18 18.57
N TRP A 96 -3.41 28.46 18.95
CA TRP A 96 -4.33 29.40 18.33
C TRP A 96 -3.69 29.99 17.07
N ASP A 97 -4.35 29.84 15.93
CA ASP A 97 -3.98 30.53 14.69
C ASP A 97 -4.71 31.88 14.60
N PRO A 98 -3.99 33.02 14.68
CA PRO A 98 -4.61 34.33 14.56
C PRO A 98 -5.04 34.69 13.13
N GLU A 99 -4.51 34.05 12.09
CA GLU A 99 -4.90 34.28 10.69
C GLU A 99 -6.16 33.49 10.34
N GLU A 100 -6.20 32.21 10.72
CA GLU A 100 -7.35 31.34 10.47
C GLU A 100 -8.45 31.44 11.55
N GLN A 101 -8.21 32.20 12.63
CA GLN A 101 -9.15 32.43 13.73
C GLN A 101 -9.69 31.11 14.34
N ARG A 102 -8.82 30.10 14.46
CA ARG A 102 -9.18 28.79 15.00
C ARG A 102 -8.01 28.13 15.73
N ASN A 103 -8.34 27.21 16.63
CA ASN A 103 -7.34 26.29 17.20
C ASN A 103 -6.96 25.24 16.17
N PHE A 104 -5.67 24.93 16.10
CA PHE A 104 -5.13 23.85 15.30
C PHE A 104 -4.13 23.04 16.12
N ARG A 105 -3.76 21.87 15.60
CA ARG A 105 -2.78 20.97 16.22
C ARG A 105 -1.81 20.52 15.16
N TRP A 106 -0.53 20.59 15.47
CA TRP A 106 0.50 19.98 14.64
C TRP A 106 0.50 18.47 14.83
N GLU A 107 0.53 17.73 13.73
CA GLU A 107 0.96 16.33 13.77
C GLU A 107 2.44 16.30 14.17
N ILE A 108 2.78 15.52 15.20
CA ILE A 108 4.14 15.40 15.75
C ILE A 108 4.70 13.98 15.64
N GLY A 109 3.95 13.05 15.04
CA GLY A 109 4.38 11.68 14.83
C GLY A 109 3.27 10.73 14.40
N LYS A 110 3.68 9.53 13.99
CA LYS A 110 2.79 8.43 13.60
C LYS A 110 3.29 7.08 14.07
N GLU A 111 2.41 6.18 14.48
CA GLU A 111 2.70 4.76 14.72
C GLU A 111 1.80 3.87 13.87
N PHE A 112 2.37 2.81 13.29
CA PHE A 112 1.66 1.80 12.52
C PHE A 112 1.71 0.48 13.26
N ILE A 113 0.54 -0.11 13.49
CA ILE A 113 0.38 -1.41 14.12
C ILE A 113 -0.29 -2.35 13.12
N ILE A 114 0.35 -3.47 12.78
CA ILE A 114 -0.23 -4.50 11.93
C ILE A 114 -1.29 -5.25 12.74
N LEU A 115 -2.47 -5.39 12.16
CA LEU A 115 -3.59 -6.15 12.66
C LEU A 115 -3.72 -7.43 11.83
N LYS A 116 -3.48 -8.59 12.45
CA LYS A 116 -3.55 -9.89 11.78
C LYS A 116 -4.96 -10.48 11.88
N ALA A 117 -5.34 -11.30 10.91
CA ALA A 117 -6.63 -12.01 10.89
C ALA A 117 -6.87 -12.89 12.11
N ASN A 118 -5.81 -13.38 12.76
CA ASN A 118 -5.90 -14.17 13.99
C ASN A 118 -6.05 -13.32 15.27
N GLY A 119 -6.29 -12.02 15.14
CA GLY A 119 -6.44 -11.07 16.25
C GLY A 119 -5.12 -10.62 16.89
N LYS A 120 -3.97 -11.19 16.50
CA LYS A 120 -2.67 -10.74 17.00
C LYS A 120 -2.28 -9.41 16.35
N THR A 121 -1.57 -8.59 17.12
CA THR A 121 -1.02 -7.32 16.63
C THR A 121 0.50 -7.36 16.60
N LYS A 122 1.11 -6.54 15.73
CA LYS A 122 2.56 -6.38 15.65
C LYS A 122 2.91 -4.92 15.39
N LYS A 123 3.73 -4.30 16.26
CA LYS A 123 4.32 -2.99 15.99
C LYS A 123 5.12 -3.04 14.69
N PHE A 124 4.87 -2.10 13.79
CA PHE A 124 5.49 -2.09 12.47
C PHE A 124 6.49 -0.95 12.31
N ARG A 125 6.03 0.29 12.49
CA ARG A 125 6.85 1.50 12.33
C ARG A 125 6.33 2.58 13.27
N LYS A 126 7.23 3.38 13.84
CA LYS A 126 6.90 4.57 14.61
C LYS A 126 7.83 5.69 14.17
N TYR A 127 7.27 6.88 14.02
CA TYR A 127 7.94 8.11 13.63
C TYR A 127 7.50 9.20 14.59
N MET A 128 8.44 10.05 15.00
CA MET A 128 8.20 11.28 15.75
C MET A 128 9.02 12.37 15.07
N ASP A 129 8.53 13.60 15.11
CA ASP A 129 9.27 14.76 14.62
C ASP A 129 10.55 14.99 15.44
N ASP A 130 11.53 15.65 14.84
CA ASP A 130 12.82 15.90 15.47
C ASP A 130 12.64 16.66 16.80
N GLY A 131 13.17 16.08 17.87
CA GLY A 131 13.06 16.64 19.22
C GLY A 131 11.73 16.38 19.94
N LYS A 132 10.77 15.69 19.31
CA LYS A 132 9.51 15.29 19.93
C LYS A 132 9.59 13.88 20.52
N THR A 133 8.85 13.67 21.60
CA THR A 133 8.78 12.43 22.36
C THR A 133 7.33 12.06 22.67
N GLU A 134 7.11 10.90 23.29
CA GLU A 134 5.76 10.50 23.72
C GLU A 134 5.15 11.46 24.76
N ALA A 135 5.98 12.20 25.51
CA ALA A 135 5.51 13.18 26.48
C ALA A 135 4.90 14.43 25.84
N ASP A 136 5.19 14.67 24.55
CA ASP A 136 4.68 15.82 23.80
C ASP A 136 3.30 15.54 23.16
N ILE A 137 2.79 14.31 23.28
CA ILE A 137 1.52 13.87 22.70
C ILE A 137 0.37 14.38 23.57
N ASP A 138 -0.44 15.29 23.03
CA ASP A 138 -1.67 15.77 23.68
C ASP A 138 -2.91 15.03 23.17
N LYS A 139 -2.91 14.67 21.87
CA LYS A 139 -4.03 13.94 21.26
C LYS A 139 -3.53 12.83 20.34
N THR A 140 -4.22 11.70 20.38
CA THR A 140 -4.03 10.60 19.43
C THR A 140 -5.31 10.37 18.65
N THR A 141 -5.22 10.26 17.32
CA THR A 141 -6.30 9.78 16.47
C THR A 141 -5.90 8.46 15.84
N GLU A 142 -6.88 7.62 15.52
CA GLU A 142 -6.62 6.32 14.90
C GLU A 142 -7.42 6.13 13.61
N LYS A 143 -6.81 5.45 12.65
CA LYS A 143 -7.46 5.02 11.40
C LYS A 143 -6.96 3.64 11.02
N GLU A 144 -7.87 2.77 10.59
CA GLU A 144 -7.50 1.46 10.07
C GLU A 144 -7.67 1.41 8.55
N PHE A 145 -6.72 0.77 7.87
CA PHE A 145 -6.77 0.60 6.42
C PHE A 145 -5.79 -0.49 5.97
N LEU A 146 -5.91 -0.88 4.70
CA LEU A 146 -4.95 -1.77 4.06
C LEU A 146 -3.77 -0.93 3.52
N ARG A 147 -2.57 -1.17 4.03
CA ARG A 147 -1.33 -0.55 3.55
C ARG A 147 -0.67 -1.48 2.54
N VAL A 148 -0.39 -0.97 1.34
CA VAL A 148 0.37 -1.70 0.33
C VAL A 148 1.68 -0.96 0.04
N ASP A 149 2.80 -1.60 0.37
CA ASP A 149 4.12 -1.10 0.00
C ASP A 149 4.47 -1.66 -1.39
N TRP A 150 4.61 -0.80 -2.39
CA TRP A 150 5.08 -1.13 -3.73
C TRP A 150 6.57 -0.90 -3.85
N LYS A 151 7.24 -1.81 -4.55
CA LYS A 151 8.58 -1.54 -5.06
C LYS A 151 8.48 -1.11 -6.51
N MET A 152 8.99 0.08 -6.83
CA MET A 152 8.93 0.68 -8.17
C MET A 152 10.14 1.60 -8.36
N HIS A 153 10.79 1.53 -9.53
CA HIS A 153 11.98 2.35 -9.87
C HIS A 153 13.08 2.36 -8.80
N GLY A 154 13.32 1.22 -8.15
CA GLY A 154 14.33 1.09 -7.08
C GLY A 154 13.93 1.68 -5.73
N ARG A 155 12.75 2.31 -5.63
CA ARG A 155 12.19 2.89 -4.39
C ARG A 155 11.04 2.04 -3.86
N ILE A 156 10.69 2.29 -2.60
CA ILE A 156 9.50 1.72 -1.98
C ILE A 156 8.55 2.88 -1.71
N THR A 157 7.38 2.80 -2.32
CA THR A 157 6.28 3.75 -2.12
C THR A 157 5.14 2.99 -1.47
N TRP A 158 4.48 3.58 -0.49
CA TRP A 158 3.35 2.96 0.16
C TRP A 158 2.06 3.70 -0.18
N PHE A 159 0.96 2.96 -0.20
CA PHE A 159 -0.37 3.52 -0.46
C PHE A 159 -1.36 3.06 0.60
N HIS A 160 -2.28 3.95 0.93
CA HIS A 160 -3.50 3.65 1.68
C HIS A 160 -4.53 3.06 0.73
N VAL A 161 -5.10 1.92 1.09
CA VAL A 161 -6.14 1.23 0.32
C VAL A 161 -7.34 1.02 1.24
N SER A 162 -8.44 1.68 0.92
CA SER A 162 -9.72 1.52 1.60
C SER A 162 -10.70 0.73 0.72
N LYS A 163 -11.81 0.28 1.32
CA LYS A 163 -12.89 -0.46 0.64
C LYS A 163 -13.49 0.31 -0.54
N GLU A 164 -13.42 1.65 -0.52
CA GLU A 164 -13.96 2.53 -1.56
C GLU A 164 -12.94 2.81 -2.68
N LEU A 165 -11.75 2.18 -2.65
CA LEU A 165 -10.64 2.49 -3.57
C LEU A 165 -10.29 3.98 -3.63
N GLU A 166 -10.73 4.76 -2.63
CA GLU A 166 -10.47 6.18 -2.50
C GLU A 166 -9.01 6.40 -2.12
N TYR A 167 -8.34 7.23 -2.92
CA TYR A 167 -6.97 7.68 -2.70
C TYR A 167 -7.03 8.97 -1.86
N TYR A 168 -6.28 9.00 -0.75
CA TYR A 168 -6.05 10.19 0.08
C TYR A 168 -4.58 10.58 0.03
#